data_AF-A0A920FIE6-F1
#
_entry.id   AF-A0A920FIE6-F1
#
_cell.length_a   1.000
_cell.length_b   1.000
_cell.length_c   1.000
_cell.angle_alpha   90.00
_cell.angle_beta   90.00
_cell.angle_gamma   90.00
#
_symmetry.space_group_name_H-M   'P 1'
#
loop_
_entity.id
_entity.type
_entity.pdbx_description
1 polymer ?
#
loop_
_entity_poly.entity_id
_entity_poly.type
_entity_poly.pdbx_seq_one_letter_code
_entity_poly.pdbx_strand_id
1 'polypeptide(L)'
;MRSPNKEIKEHQLFISNIFVWFKLLRDNKIEWKFLNKILQISLISLITTPFQLLQQVYLFPLKIRKKELDHDPVFIIGHWRSGTTHLHYIMNLDDQFICLENYQAFFYRVAFIGKFILRPFLQAFIPKKRPQDNFKIEYPL
;
A
#
# COMPACT_ATOMS: atom_id res chain seq x y z
N MET A 1 -30.40 9.23 4.69
CA MET A 1 -29.58 9.13 5.92
C MET A 1 -28.17 9.65 5.62
N ARG A 2 -27.83 10.87 6.04
CA ARG A 2 -26.44 11.37 5.97
C ARG A 2 -25.61 10.54 6.95
N SER A 3 -24.70 9.72 6.43
CA SER A 3 -23.70 9.01 7.26
C SER A 3 -23.02 10.05 8.16
N PRO A 4 -22.80 9.74 9.46
CA PRO A 4 -22.05 10.63 10.35
C PRO A 4 -20.71 10.97 9.71
N ASN A 5 -20.19 12.17 9.98
CA ASN A 5 -18.87 12.67 9.61
C ASN A 5 -17.80 11.61 9.88
N LYS A 6 -17.60 10.67 8.95
CA LYS A 6 -16.51 9.71 9.00
C LYS A 6 -15.29 10.49 8.57
N GLU A 7 -14.51 10.93 9.55
CA GLU A 7 -13.18 11.45 9.28
C GLU A 7 -12.41 10.42 8.47
N ILE A 8 -12.09 10.78 7.23
CA ILE A 8 -11.31 9.94 6.33
C ILE A 8 -9.89 9.88 6.90
N LYS A 9 -9.57 8.87 7.70
CA LYS A 9 -8.25 8.76 8.35
C LYS A 9 -7.14 8.43 7.36
N GLU A 10 -7.47 7.67 6.32
CA GLU A 10 -6.52 7.13 5.36
C GLU A 10 -6.82 7.66 3.96
N HIS A 11 -5.78 8.10 3.24
CA HIS A 11 -5.90 8.58 1.87
C HIS A 11 -4.87 7.89 0.99
N GLN A 12 -5.31 7.28 -0.12
CA GLN A 12 -4.44 6.59 -1.07
C GLN A 12 -3.38 7.52 -1.70
N LEU A 13 -3.59 8.84 -1.62
CA LEU A 13 -2.67 9.85 -2.17
C LEU A 13 -1.43 10.09 -1.30
N PHE A 14 -1.35 9.59 -0.07
CA PHE A 14 -0.21 9.83 0.80
C PHE A 14 1.13 9.39 0.20
N ILE A 15 1.13 8.38 -0.68
CA ILE A 15 2.34 7.81 -1.30
C ILE A 15 2.37 8.15 -2.80
N SER A 16 1.55 9.10 -3.25
CA SER A 16 1.48 9.45 -4.66
C SER A 16 2.76 10.16 -5.13
N ASN A 17 2.97 10.17 -6.46
CA ASN A 17 4.03 10.97 -7.05
C ASN A 17 3.68 12.45 -6.87
N ILE A 18 4.65 13.26 -6.45
CA ILE A 18 4.48 14.71 -6.29
C ILE A 18 3.92 15.39 -7.55
N PHE A 19 4.32 14.96 -8.76
CA PHE A 19 3.79 15.49 -10.02
C PHE A 19 2.31 15.15 -10.23
N VAL A 20 1.89 13.93 -9.85
CA VAL A 20 0.49 13.52 -9.90
C VAL A 20 -0.32 14.32 -8.88
N TRP A 21 0.23 14.52 -7.68
CA TRP A 21 -0.39 15.34 -6.66
C TRP A 21 -0.60 16.78 -7.13
N PHE A 22 0.41 17.44 -7.69
CA PHE A 22 0.27 18.78 -8.27
C PHE A 22 -0.76 18.84 -9.39
N LYS A 23 -0.77 17.83 -10.28
CA LYS A 23 -1.78 17.73 -11.33
C LYS A 23 -3.19 17.63 -10.73
N LEU A 24 -3.39 16.80 -9.72
CA LEU A 24 -4.68 16.66 -9.04
C LEU A 24 -5.12 17.94 -8.33
N LEU A 25 -4.20 18.67 -7.71
CA LEU A 25 -4.48 19.98 -7.12
C LEU A 25 -4.93 21.01 -8.16
N ARG A 26 -4.34 20.97 -9.35
CA ARG A 26 -4.69 21.88 -10.45
C ARG A 26 -6.04 21.53 -11.08
N ASP A 27 -6.29 20.24 -11.28
CA ASP A 27 -7.44 19.76 -12.05
C ASP A 27 -8.72 19.66 -11.18
N ASN A 28 -8.61 19.74 -9.84
CA ASN A 28 -9.75 19.61 -8.92
C ASN A 28 -9.92 20.85 -8.03
N LYS A 29 -11.18 21.24 -7.79
CA LYS A 29 -11.54 22.25 -6.78
C LYS A 29 -11.65 21.59 -5.41
N ILE A 30 -10.89 22.08 -4.43
CA ILE A 30 -10.88 21.52 -3.09
C ILE A 30 -11.54 22.50 -2.12
N GLU A 31 -12.44 21.97 -1.29
CA GLU A 31 -13.08 22.74 -0.24
C GLU A 31 -12.09 23.05 0.90
N TRP A 32 -12.19 24.26 1.47
CA TRP A 32 -11.37 24.75 2.58
C TRP A 32 -11.34 23.82 3.81
N LYS A 33 -12.40 23.04 4.01
CA LYS A 33 -12.51 22.04 5.08
C LYS A 33 -11.43 20.93 5.01
N PHE A 34 -10.75 20.78 3.87
CA PHE A 34 -9.74 19.74 3.65
C PHE A 34 -8.30 20.25 3.60
N LEU A 35 -8.03 21.52 3.93
CA LEU A 35 -6.67 22.09 3.88
C LEU A 35 -5.66 21.28 4.70
N ASN A 36 -6.03 20.83 5.90
CA ASN A 36 -5.15 20.01 6.74
C ASN A 36 -4.73 18.71 6.03
N LYS A 37 -5.65 18.11 5.25
CA LYS A 37 -5.36 16.91 4.45
C LYS A 37 -4.44 17.22 3.28
N ILE A 38 -4.65 18.36 2.60
CA ILE A 38 -3.77 18.81 1.51
C ILE A 38 -2.34 18.96 2.03
N LEU A 39 -2.17 19.59 3.20
CA LEU A 39 -0.86 19.81 3.79
C LEU A 39 -0.20 18.48 4.18
N GLN A 40 -0.95 17.58 4.83
CA GLN A 40 -0.45 16.24 5.17
C GLN A 40 -0.05 15.43 3.93
N ILE A 41 -0.88 15.41 2.88
CA ILE A 41 -0.59 14.70 1.63
C ILE A 41 0.63 15.31 0.94
N SER A 42 0.71 16.63 0.87
CA SER A 42 1.87 17.34 0.28
C SER A 42 3.16 16.99 1.02
N LEU A 43 3.15 17.03 2.35
CA LEU A 43 4.32 16.76 3.18
C LEU A 43 4.79 15.31 3.04
N ILE A 44 3.87 14.34 3.13
CA ILE A 44 4.21 12.91 3.01
C ILE A 44 4.67 12.59 1.59
N SER A 45 4.03 13.16 0.56
CA SER A 45 4.45 12.98 -0.83
C SER A 45 5.85 13.54 -1.07
N LEU A 46 6.16 14.71 -0.51
CA LEU A 46 7.48 15.33 -0.61
C LEU A 46 8.56 14.47 0.05
N ILE A 47 8.32 14.02 1.29
CA ILE A 47 9.26 13.17 2.04
C ILE A 47 9.48 11.82 1.34
N THR A 48 8.43 11.23 0.76
CA THR A 48 8.54 9.92 0.10
C THR A 48 9.14 10.00 -1.30
N THR A 49 9.06 11.14 -1.99
CA THR A 49 9.59 11.34 -3.37
C THR A 49 11.04 10.88 -3.57
N PRO A 50 12.05 11.24 -2.74
CA PRO A 50 13.42 10.76 -2.94
C PRO A 50 13.53 9.24 -2.86
N PHE A 51 12.80 8.59 -1.96
CA PHE A 51 12.75 7.13 -1.87
C PHE A 51 12.11 6.51 -3.10
N GLN A 52 11.05 7.12 -3.63
CA GLN A 52 10.41 6.66 -4.86
C GLN A 52 11.36 6.76 -6.05
N LEU A 53 12.10 7.86 -6.18
CA LEU A 53 13.08 8.04 -7.26
C LEU A 53 14.22 7.02 -7.17
N LEU A 54 14.76 6.78 -5.97
CA LEU A 54 15.78 5.75 -5.77
C LEU A 54 15.23 4.38 -6.19
N GLN A 55 13.97 4.06 -5.86
CA GLN A 55 13.38 2.77 -6.26
C GLN A 55 13.24 2.66 -7.77
N GLN A 56 12.71 3.70 -8.41
CA GLN A 56 12.41 3.71 -9.84
C GLN A 56 13.67 3.74 -10.70
N VAL A 57 14.68 4.51 -10.30
CA VAL A 57 15.90 4.70 -11.10
C VAL A 57 16.92 3.60 -10.85
N TYR A 58 17.09 3.17 -9.60
CA TYR A 58 18.15 2.23 -9.24
C TYR A 58 17.67 0.77 -9.21
N LEU A 59 16.60 0.47 -8.47
CA LEU A 59 16.20 -0.92 -8.22
C LEU A 59 15.37 -1.53 -9.35
N PHE A 60 14.47 -0.76 -9.94
CA PHE A 60 13.55 -1.25 -10.97
C PHE A 60 14.28 -1.77 -12.23
N PRO A 61 15.19 -1.00 -12.86
CA PRO A 61 15.87 -1.47 -14.07
C PRO A 61 16.91 -2.56 -13.82
N LEU A 62 17.53 -2.60 -12.63
CA LEU A 62 18.62 -3.53 -12.32
C LEU A 62 18.13 -4.90 -11.84
N LYS A 63 17.07 -4.94 -11.00
CA LYS A 63 16.68 -6.18 -10.30
C LYS A 63 15.39 -6.81 -10.78
N ILE A 64 14.42 -6.05 -11.28
CA ILE A 64 13.07 -6.58 -11.57
C ILE A 64 12.96 -7.01 -13.03
N ARG A 65 13.49 -6.21 -13.96
CA ARG A 65 13.33 -6.46 -15.40
C ARG A 65 14.05 -7.71 -15.93
N LYS A 66 15.02 -8.22 -15.16
CA LYS A 66 15.83 -9.41 -15.51
C LYS A 66 15.55 -10.62 -14.60
N LYS A 67 14.57 -10.51 -13.69
CA LYS A 67 14.27 -11.59 -12.75
C LYS A 67 13.33 -12.57 -13.43
N GLU A 68 13.84 -13.74 -13.78
CA GLU A 68 13.01 -14.87 -14.14
C GLU A 68 12.41 -15.48 -12.86
N LEU A 69 11.19 -15.98 -12.96
CA LEU A 69 10.54 -16.70 -11.87
C LEU A 69 10.95 -18.17 -11.99
N ASP A 70 11.55 -18.71 -10.94
CA ASP A 70 12.03 -20.11 -10.94
C ASP A 70 10.87 -21.12 -11.01
N HIS A 71 9.65 -20.71 -10.63
CA HIS A 71 8.45 -21.54 -10.57
C HIS A 71 7.24 -20.80 -11.12
N ASP A 72 6.27 -21.55 -11.65
CA ASP A 72 5.02 -21.00 -12.16
C ASP A 72 4.14 -20.42 -11.04
N PRO A 73 3.54 -19.24 -11.23
CA PRO A 73 2.68 -18.63 -10.22
C PRO A 73 1.32 -19.34 -10.11
N VAL A 74 0.79 -19.42 -8.88
CA VAL A 74 -0.55 -19.95 -8.64
C VAL A 74 -1.57 -18.82 -8.56
N PHE A 75 -2.64 -18.93 -9.35
CA PHE A 75 -3.76 -17.99 -9.33
C PHE A 75 -4.98 -18.60 -8.66
N ILE A 76 -5.48 -17.96 -7.60
CA ILE A 76 -6.71 -18.37 -6.90
C ILE A 76 -7.86 -17.51 -7.45
N ILE A 77 -8.78 -18.13 -8.18
CA ILE A 77 -9.96 -17.47 -8.77
C ILE A 77 -11.22 -18.15 -8.24
N GLY A 78 -12.24 -17.37 -7.88
CA GLY A 78 -13.50 -17.91 -7.39
C GLY A 78 -14.55 -16.84 -7.16
N HIS A 79 -15.76 -17.27 -6.81
CA HIS A 79 -16.85 -16.37 -6.51
C HIS A 79 -16.58 -15.60 -5.21
N TRP A 80 -17.14 -14.39 -5.11
CA TRP A 80 -17.19 -13.60 -3.90
C TRP A 80 -17.77 -14.46 -2.76
N ARG A 81 -17.10 -14.48 -1.60
CA ARG A 81 -17.49 -15.28 -0.42
C ARG A 81 -17.37 -16.81 -0.56
N SER A 82 -16.70 -17.33 -1.58
CA SER A 82 -16.43 -18.78 -1.71
C SER A 82 -15.21 -19.28 -0.91
N GLY A 83 -14.66 -18.46 -0.01
CA GLY A 83 -13.51 -18.86 0.81
C GLY A 83 -12.14 -18.75 0.14
N THR A 84 -12.02 -18.10 -1.03
CA THR A 84 -10.73 -17.91 -1.73
C THR A 84 -9.67 -17.23 -0.85
N THR A 85 -10.08 -16.27 -0.02
CA THR A 85 -9.16 -15.62 0.95
C THR A 85 -8.65 -16.63 1.98
N HIS A 86 -9.49 -17.53 2.48
CA HIS A 86 -9.07 -18.54 3.45
C HIS A 86 -8.09 -19.54 2.85
N LEU A 87 -8.33 -19.97 1.60
CA LEU A 87 -7.38 -20.80 0.86
C LEU A 87 -6.03 -20.08 0.68
N HIS A 88 -6.05 -18.81 0.29
CA HIS A 88 -4.84 -17.99 0.18
C HIS A 88 -4.08 -17.90 1.52
N TYR A 89 -4.78 -17.76 2.65
CA TYR A 89 -4.16 -17.77 3.98
C TYR A 89 -3.42 -19.09 4.26
N ILE A 90 -4.05 -20.24 3.99
CA ILE A 90 -3.45 -21.56 4.22
C ILE A 90 -2.21 -21.76 3.34
N MET A 91 -2.30 -21.40 2.05
CA MET A 91 -1.15 -21.50 1.14
C MET A 91 0.03 -20.64 1.59
N ASN A 92 -0.22 -19.44 2.11
CA ASN A 92 0.83 -18.55 2.58
C ASN A 92 1.50 -19.01 3.90
N LEU A 93 1.02 -20.09 4.54
CA LEU A 93 1.72 -20.70 5.68
C LEU A 93 2.85 -21.64 5.25
N ASP A 94 2.88 -22.03 3.99
CA ASP A 94 3.90 -22.91 3.44
C ASP A 94 5.03 -22.06 2.81
N ASP A 95 6.27 -22.34 3.21
CA ASP A 95 7.47 -21.61 2.78
C ASP A 95 7.74 -21.75 1.27
N GLN A 96 7.11 -22.71 0.59
CA GLN A 96 7.20 -22.84 -0.86
C GLN A 96 6.52 -21.67 -1.60
N PHE A 97 5.56 -21.00 -0.96
CA PHE A 97 4.79 -19.91 -1.57
C PHE A 97 5.20 -18.55 -1.02
N ILE A 98 5.24 -17.55 -1.91
CA ILE A 98 5.43 -16.16 -1.55
C ILE A 98 4.23 -15.38 -2.07
N CYS A 99 3.58 -14.62 -1.18
CA CYS A 99 2.49 -13.72 -1.54
C CYS A 99 2.85 -12.26 -1.28
N LEU A 100 2.04 -11.35 -1.83
CA LEU A 100 2.21 -9.92 -1.63
C LEU A 100 1.88 -9.56 -0.17
N GLU A 101 2.85 -8.98 0.53
CA GLU A 101 2.61 -8.48 1.89
C GLU A 101 1.73 -7.21 1.85
N ASN A 102 0.95 -7.00 2.91
CA ASN A 102 0.13 -5.79 3.04
C ASN A 102 0.96 -4.51 2.91
N TYR A 103 2.14 -4.47 3.51
CA TYR A 103 3.08 -3.35 3.39
C TYR A 103 3.41 -3.04 1.92
N GLN A 104 3.73 -4.07 1.14
CA GLN A 104 4.10 -3.92 -0.27
C GLN A 104 2.90 -3.46 -1.11
N ALA A 105 1.70 -3.93 -0.80
CA ALA A 105 0.46 -3.51 -1.47
C ALA A 105 0.16 -2.02 -1.23
N PHE A 106 0.27 -1.55 0.02
CA PHE A 106 0.02 -0.14 0.36
C PHE A 106 1.15 0.79 -0.09
N PHE A 107 2.41 0.37 0.04
CA PHE A 107 3.60 1.18 -0.19
C PHE A 107 4.36 0.77 -1.46
N TYR A 108 3.65 0.39 -2.52
CA TYR A 108 4.24 -0.15 -3.75
C TYR A 108 5.37 0.72 -4.35
N ARG A 109 5.31 2.05 -4.19
CA ARG A 109 6.33 3.00 -4.71
C ARG A 109 7.64 3.03 -3.91
N VAL A 110 7.65 2.51 -2.68
CA VAL A 110 8.81 2.50 -1.77
C VAL A 110 9.05 1.14 -1.12
N ALA A 111 8.31 0.11 -1.54
CA ALA A 111 8.28 -1.22 -0.95
C ALA A 111 9.68 -1.88 -0.88
N PHE A 112 10.53 -1.68 -1.88
CA PHE A 112 11.83 -2.36 -1.97
C PHE A 112 12.96 -1.67 -1.19
N ILE A 113 12.84 -0.37 -0.92
CA ILE A 113 13.85 0.41 -0.18
C ILE A 113 13.47 0.54 1.28
N GLY A 114 12.19 0.80 1.52
CA GLY A 114 11.67 1.14 2.82
C GLY A 114 11.43 -0.06 3.74
N LYS A 115 11.76 -1.29 3.34
CA LYS A 115 11.45 -2.49 4.14
C LYS A 115 11.97 -2.33 5.58
N PHE A 116 13.20 -1.87 5.79
CA PHE A 116 13.74 -1.70 7.16
C PHE A 116 13.32 -0.40 7.87
N ILE A 117 13.10 0.68 7.12
CA ILE A 117 12.85 2.02 7.69
C ILE A 117 11.34 2.30 7.86
N LEU A 118 10.53 1.88 6.90
CA LEU A 118 9.10 2.19 6.83
C LEU A 118 8.21 1.12 7.48
N ARG A 119 8.63 -0.15 7.55
CA ARG A 119 7.88 -1.22 8.26
C ARG A 119 7.53 -0.85 9.71
N PRO A 120 8.46 -0.41 10.59
CA PRO A 120 8.12 -0.10 11.98
C PRO A 120 7.17 1.11 12.09
N PHE A 121 7.34 2.13 11.23
CA PHE A 121 6.42 3.27 11.18
C PHE A 121 5.01 2.82 10.77
N LEU A 122 4.91 1.89 9.83
CA LEU A 122 3.63 1.40 9.34
C LEU A 122 2.90 0.48 10.30
N GLN A 123 3.63 -0.34 11.04
CA GLN A 123 3.04 -1.16 12.09
C GLN A 123 2.35 -0.31 13.17
N ALA A 124 2.82 0.92 13.39
CA ALA A 124 2.17 1.86 14.32
C ALA A 124 0.87 2.46 13.76
N PHE A 125 0.74 2.61 12.44
CA PHE A 125 -0.43 3.22 11.79
C PHE A 125 -1.48 2.22 11.33
N ILE A 126 -1.10 0.98 11.01
CA ILE A 126 -2.02 -0.05 10.51
C ILE A 126 -2.86 -0.62 11.67
N PRO A 127 -4.19 -0.67 11.53
CA PRO A 127 -5.04 -1.27 12.54
C PRO A 127 -4.74 -2.78 12.67
N LYS A 128 -4.60 -3.27 13.91
CA LYS A 128 -4.29 -4.70 14.19
C LYS A 128 -5.37 -5.68 13.70
N LYS A 129 -6.56 -5.17 13.39
CA LYS A 129 -7.70 -5.94 12.91
C LYS A 129 -8.32 -5.28 11.70
N ARG A 130 -8.78 -6.10 10.75
CA ARG A 130 -9.51 -5.59 9.59
C ARG A 130 -10.86 -5.01 10.04
N PRO A 131 -11.19 -3.76 9.65
CA PRO A 131 -12.42 -3.10 10.10
C PRO A 131 -13.70 -3.74 9.56
N GLN A 132 -13.57 -4.62 8.56
CA GLN A 132 -14.67 -5.27 7.85
C GLN A 132 -15.21 -6.49 8.62
N ASP A 133 -14.30 -7.30 9.19
CA ASP A 133 -14.62 -8.62 9.75
C ASP A 133 -13.89 -8.92 11.07
N ASN A 134 -13.27 -7.90 11.68
CA ASN A 134 -12.57 -8.00 12.98
C ASN A 134 -11.47 -9.08 13.01
N PHE A 135 -11.03 -9.55 11.84
CA PHE A 135 -10.01 -10.57 11.70
C PHE A 135 -8.65 -9.98 12.07
N LYS A 136 -7.88 -10.69 12.90
CA LYS A 136 -6.53 -10.26 13.29
C LYS A 136 -5.61 -10.37 12.08
N ILE A 137 -4.85 -9.31 11.83
CA ILE A 137 -3.82 -9.32 10.79
C ILE A 137 -2.56 -9.91 11.45
N GLU A 138 -2.44 -11.23 11.44
CA GLU A 138 -1.25 -11.99 11.89
C GLU A 138 -0.33 -12.26 10.70
N TYR A 139 0.23 -11.19 10.12
CA TYR A 139 1.35 -11.33 9.20
C TYR A 139 2.55 -10.59 9.78
N PRO A 140 3.77 -11.15 9.72
CA PRO A 140 4.96 -10.35 9.91
C PRO A 140 4.96 -9.31 8.79
N LEU A 141 4.70 -8.05 9.17
CA LEU A 141 4.81 -6.89 8.28
C LEU A 141 6.22 -6.75 7.74
#